data_AF-A0AB33VH96-F1
#
_entry.id   AF-A0AB33VH96-F1
#
_cell.length_a   1.000
_cell.length_b   1.000
_cell.length_c   1.000
_cell.angle_alpha   90.00
_cell.angle_beta   90.00
_cell.angle_gamma   90.00
#
_symmetry.space_group_name_H-M   'P 1'
#
loop_
_entity.id
_entity.type
_entity.pdbx_description
1 polymer ?
#
loop_
_entity_poly.entity_id
_entity_poly.type
_entity_poly.pdbx_seq_one_letter_code
_entity_poly.pdbx_strand_id
1 'polypeptide(L)'
;MTLRSLVNALLGRMQEEPSAVPAQQVAVASRLSQQFELPAQWVLQQENERIAIFRNEVGDVLTVNYFMAVPDIEASIDDVDALRAFYRRTAEANGLALIETELAQLTTLRAVRTLFKARMNQIRGFALIGAYTLPFADRSYVIKVESMEQGVTGMREAVVMALMGPPQIHEATGELIGWGQDPYDPSHRAEFMRNQADDQKFDAQFPDHPLSKVRRYLVELESSVQADSSIRGLQPFSYPAQGH
;
A
#
# COMPACT_ATOMS: atom_id res chain seq x y z
N MET A 1 -13.38 -5.17 7.10
CA MET A 1 -12.95 -4.56 5.83
C MET A 1 -13.52 -5.42 4.72
N THR A 2 -14.05 -4.84 3.64
CA THR A 2 -14.00 -5.55 2.36
C THR A 2 -12.79 -5.01 1.65
N LEU A 3 -12.05 -5.88 0.99
CA LEU A 3 -10.88 -5.58 0.17
C LEU A 3 -11.15 -4.49 -0.87
N ARG A 4 -12.42 -4.38 -1.31
CA ARG A 4 -12.93 -3.25 -2.11
C ARG A 4 -12.74 -1.91 -1.41
N SER A 5 -12.97 -1.81 -0.11
CA SER A 5 -12.75 -0.59 0.68
C SER A 5 -11.27 -0.26 0.86
N LEU A 6 -10.39 -1.28 0.99
CA LEU A 6 -8.92 -1.08 0.99
C LEU A 6 -8.46 -0.54 -0.36
N VAL A 7 -8.90 -1.15 -1.45
CA VAL A 7 -8.54 -0.73 -2.81
C VAL A 7 -9.13 0.63 -3.14
N ASN A 8 -10.36 0.92 -2.74
CA ASN A 8 -10.97 2.24 -2.88
C ASN A 8 -10.21 3.30 -2.08
N ALA A 9 -9.70 2.97 -0.89
CA ALA A 9 -8.80 3.83 -0.13
C ALA A 9 -7.41 3.93 -0.77
N LEU A 10 -6.88 2.85 -1.36
CA LEU A 10 -5.60 2.82 -2.08
C LEU A 10 -5.67 3.69 -3.35
N LEU A 11 -6.76 3.63 -4.11
CA LEU A 11 -7.00 4.31 -5.39
C LEU A 11 -7.72 5.67 -5.27
N GLY A 12 -8.03 6.14 -4.05
CA GLY A 12 -8.75 7.40 -3.81
C GLY A 12 -10.20 7.43 -4.34
N ARG A 13 -10.81 6.26 -4.57
CA ARG A 13 -12.19 6.12 -5.08
C ARG A 13 -13.14 5.83 -3.92
N MET A 14 -13.56 6.82 -3.14
CA MET A 14 -14.67 6.62 -2.22
C MET A 14 -16.00 6.67 -3.00
N GLN A 15 -16.75 5.56 -3.08
CA GLN A 15 -18.19 5.65 -3.33
C GLN A 15 -18.88 5.99 -2.01
N GLU A 16 -19.76 6.98 -2.05
CA GLU A 16 -20.70 7.29 -0.96
C GLU A 16 -21.62 6.08 -0.75
N GLU A 17 -21.43 5.34 0.34
CA GLU A 17 -22.48 4.46 0.83
C GLU A 17 -23.59 5.33 1.48
N PRO A 18 -24.87 5.05 1.20
CA PRO A 18 -25.96 5.84 1.75
C PRO A 18 -25.99 5.70 3.28
N SER A 19 -25.76 6.82 3.97
CA SER A 19 -25.84 6.95 5.42
C SER A 19 -27.29 6.87 5.88
N ALA A 20 -27.60 5.90 6.75
CA ALA A 20 -28.86 5.86 7.47
C ALA A 20 -28.68 5.30 8.89
N VAL A 21 -28.10 6.11 9.79
CA VAL A 21 -28.36 6.02 11.25
C VAL A 21 -28.28 7.45 11.84
N PRO A 22 -29.22 7.88 12.71
CA PRO A 22 -29.18 9.22 13.29
C PRO A 22 -28.07 9.34 14.34
N ALA A 23 -27.47 10.53 14.39
CA ALA A 23 -26.45 10.91 15.36
C ALA A 23 -26.99 10.87 16.80
N GLN A 24 -26.60 9.84 17.55
CA GLN A 24 -26.52 9.91 19.01
C GLN A 24 -25.11 10.36 19.38
N GLN A 25 -25.02 11.37 20.24
CA GLN A 25 -23.79 11.94 20.79
C GLN A 25 -22.93 10.84 21.43
N VAL A 26 -21.94 10.36 20.68
CA VAL A 26 -20.81 9.60 21.20
C VAL A 26 -19.77 10.63 21.61
N ALA A 27 -19.16 10.45 22.79
CA ALA A 27 -18.00 11.20 23.24
C ALA A 27 -17.04 11.46 22.07
N VAL A 28 -16.58 12.69 21.88
CA VAL A 28 -15.73 13.10 20.76
C VAL A 28 -14.64 12.04 20.56
N ALA A 29 -14.83 11.17 19.57
CA ALA A 29 -13.81 10.18 19.24
C ALA A 29 -12.55 10.98 18.91
N SER A 30 -11.41 10.58 19.47
CA SER A 30 -10.15 11.25 19.18
C SER A 30 -9.97 11.32 17.66
N ARG A 31 -9.58 12.49 17.16
CA ARG A 31 -9.37 12.70 15.72
C ARG A 31 -8.33 11.70 15.22
N LEU A 32 -8.50 11.17 14.01
CA LEU A 32 -7.55 10.19 13.45
C LEU A 32 -6.11 10.73 13.42
N SER A 33 -5.95 12.03 13.15
CA SER A 33 -4.66 12.74 13.19
C SER A 33 -3.99 12.79 14.57
N GLN A 34 -4.75 12.56 15.64
CA GLN A 34 -4.27 12.52 17.02
C GLN A 34 -4.04 11.09 17.54
N GLN A 35 -4.49 10.07 16.79
CA GLN A 35 -4.30 8.67 17.16
C GLN A 35 -2.94 8.12 16.74
N PHE A 36 -2.25 8.81 15.83
CA PHE A 36 -0.91 8.47 15.35
C PHE A 36 -0.04 9.72 15.29
N GLU A 37 1.08 9.69 15.99
CA GLU A 37 2.14 10.68 15.80
C GLU A 37 2.91 10.32 14.53
N LEU A 38 2.82 11.19 13.53
CA LEU A 38 3.46 11.01 12.21
C LEU A 38 4.71 11.90 12.10
N PRO A 39 5.67 11.57 11.21
CA PRO A 39 6.80 12.45 10.91
C PRO A 39 6.36 13.87 10.56
N ALA A 40 7.14 14.86 11.03
CA ALA A 40 6.79 16.29 10.91
C ALA A 40 6.63 16.80 9.47
N GLN A 41 7.20 16.10 8.47
CA GLN A 41 7.04 16.43 7.05
C GLN A 41 5.58 16.25 6.55
N TRP A 42 4.74 15.52 7.27
CA TRP A 42 3.36 15.24 6.89
C TRP A 42 2.41 16.27 7.51
N VAL A 43 1.96 17.21 6.70
CA VAL A 43 1.07 18.29 7.14
C VAL A 43 -0.39 17.92 6.86
N LEU A 44 -1.22 17.92 7.90
CA LEU A 44 -2.64 17.62 7.81
C LEU A 44 -3.33 18.60 6.85
N GLN A 45 -4.09 18.06 5.89
CA GLN A 45 -4.86 18.82 4.90
C GLN A 45 -6.35 18.74 5.19
N GLN A 46 -6.84 17.53 5.48
CA GLN A 46 -8.26 17.24 5.68
C GLN A 46 -8.40 16.04 6.60
N GLU A 47 -9.45 16.03 7.43
CA GLU A 47 -9.84 14.85 8.19
C GLU A 47 -11.35 14.73 8.33
N ASN A 48 -11.81 13.49 8.48
CA ASN A 48 -13.11 13.13 9.00
C ASN A 48 -12.98 11.85 9.84
N GLU A 49 -14.10 11.25 10.24
CA GLU A 49 -14.13 10.06 11.09
C GLU A 49 -13.51 8.80 10.45
N ARG A 50 -13.35 8.77 9.12
CA ARG A 50 -12.85 7.61 8.36
C ARG A 50 -11.49 7.83 7.72
N ILE A 51 -11.09 9.08 7.47
CA ILE A 51 -9.81 9.36 6.83
C ILE A 51 -9.20 10.66 7.35
N ALA A 52 -7.89 10.65 7.59
CA ALA A 52 -7.06 11.84 7.70
C ALA A 52 -6.06 11.85 6.53
N ILE A 53 -5.98 12.98 5.83
CA ILE A 53 -5.16 13.19 4.64
C ILE A 53 -4.08 14.21 4.97
N PHE A 54 -2.84 13.83 4.72
CA PHE A 54 -1.64 14.62 4.92
C PHE A 54 -0.90 14.78 3.59
N ARG A 55 -0.17 15.88 3.44
CA ARG A 55 0.73 16.12 2.31
C ARG A 55 2.08 16.60 2.81
N ASN A 56 3.13 16.20 2.11
CA ASN A 56 4.46 16.78 2.30
C ASN A 56 4.72 17.89 1.28
N GLU A 57 5.85 18.57 1.41
CA GLU A 57 6.22 19.72 0.56
C GLU A 57 6.35 19.39 -0.92
N VAL A 58 6.70 18.14 -1.25
CA VAL A 58 6.83 17.66 -2.64
C VAL A 58 5.52 17.13 -3.22
N GLY A 59 4.42 17.22 -2.47
CA GLY A 59 3.07 16.90 -2.92
C GLY A 59 2.68 15.41 -2.81
N ASP A 60 3.55 14.56 -2.25
CA ASP A 60 3.19 13.18 -1.94
C ASP A 60 2.13 13.14 -0.82
N VAL A 61 1.36 12.06 -0.79
CA VAL A 61 0.20 11.94 0.09
C VAL A 61 0.43 10.84 1.12
N LEU A 62 0.12 11.15 2.38
CA LEU A 62 -0.08 10.15 3.43
C LEU A 62 -1.54 10.18 3.85
N THR A 63 -2.14 9.02 4.04
CA THR A 63 -3.49 8.91 4.62
C THR A 63 -3.53 7.92 5.76
N VAL A 64 -4.23 8.28 6.84
CA VAL A 64 -4.66 7.34 7.88
C VAL A 64 -6.13 7.01 7.61
N ASN A 65 -6.41 5.77 7.24
CA ASN A 65 -7.77 5.31 6.96
C ASN A 65 -8.27 4.44 8.11
N TYR A 66 -9.51 4.65 8.53
CA TYR A 66 -10.18 3.90 9.58
C TYR A 66 -11.36 3.12 9.01
N PHE A 67 -11.40 1.82 9.32
CA PHE A 67 -12.46 0.91 8.88
C PHE A 67 -13.09 0.23 10.08
N MET A 68 -14.37 0.48 10.30
CA MET A 68 -15.16 -0.12 11.38
C MET A 68 -15.79 -1.44 10.92
N ALA A 69 -14.96 -2.43 10.60
CA ALA A 69 -15.39 -3.79 10.26
C ALA A 69 -14.26 -4.79 10.45
N VAL A 70 -14.60 -6.02 10.86
CA VAL A 70 -13.67 -7.16 11.00
C VAL A 70 -12.79 -7.28 9.75
N PRO A 71 -11.45 -7.28 9.87
CA PRO A 71 -10.54 -7.46 8.75
C PRO A 71 -10.83 -8.75 7.98
N ASP A 72 -10.74 -8.71 6.66
CA ASP A 72 -10.97 -9.82 5.74
C ASP A 72 -9.65 -10.43 5.24
N ILE A 73 -8.64 -10.47 6.11
CA ILE A 73 -7.36 -11.13 5.79
C ILE A 73 -7.57 -12.64 5.92
N GLU A 74 -7.77 -13.31 4.78
CA GLU A 74 -8.06 -14.75 4.68
C GLU A 74 -6.79 -15.62 4.63
N ALA A 75 -5.66 -15.09 5.07
CA ALA A 75 -4.38 -15.79 5.14
C ALA A 75 -3.90 -15.90 6.58
N SER A 76 -3.23 -17.00 6.90
CA SER A 76 -2.60 -17.16 8.22
C SER A 76 -1.42 -16.20 8.37
N ILE A 77 -1.27 -15.59 9.55
CA ILE A 77 -0.09 -14.79 9.86
C ILE A 77 1.17 -15.64 10.02
N ASP A 78 1.03 -16.93 10.33
CA ASP A 78 2.16 -17.84 10.49
C ASP A 78 2.63 -18.44 9.14
N ASP A 79 1.96 -18.07 8.04
CA ASP A 79 2.30 -18.48 6.67
C ASP A 79 2.45 -17.24 5.77
N VAL A 80 3.69 -16.76 5.67
CA VAL A 80 4.02 -15.57 4.86
C VAL A 80 3.73 -15.78 3.37
N ASP A 81 3.82 -17.02 2.87
CA ASP A 81 3.58 -17.31 1.47
C ASP A 81 2.08 -17.31 1.16
N ALA A 82 1.24 -17.82 2.07
CA ALA A 82 -0.21 -17.64 2.00
C ALA A 82 -0.61 -16.16 2.05
N LEU A 83 0.04 -15.36 2.89
CA LEU A 83 -0.18 -13.91 2.98
C LEU A 83 0.18 -13.20 1.67
N ARG A 84 1.36 -13.50 1.10
CA ARG A 84 1.79 -12.97 -0.21
C ARG A 84 0.84 -13.38 -1.32
N ALA A 85 0.40 -14.63 -1.34
CA ALA A 85 -0.57 -15.12 -2.32
C ALA A 85 -1.94 -14.43 -2.18
N PHE A 86 -2.39 -14.17 -0.95
CA PHE A 86 -3.61 -13.42 -0.68
C PHE A 86 -3.53 -11.98 -1.22
N TYR A 87 -2.45 -11.25 -0.88
CA TYR A 87 -2.27 -9.87 -1.36
C TYR A 87 -1.97 -9.78 -2.86
N ARG A 88 -1.36 -10.80 -3.46
CA ARG A 88 -1.20 -10.92 -4.92
C ARG A 88 -2.56 -11.00 -5.61
N ARG A 89 -3.40 -11.99 -5.25
CA ARG A 89 -4.74 -12.15 -5.82
C ARG A 89 -5.59 -10.89 -5.63
N THR A 90 -5.47 -10.28 -4.46
CA THR A 90 -6.09 -9.00 -4.13
C THR A 90 -5.68 -7.90 -5.09
N ALA A 91 -4.37 -7.69 -5.29
CA ALA A 91 -3.85 -6.64 -6.14
C ALA A 91 -4.35 -6.82 -7.59
N GLU A 92 -4.23 -8.03 -8.11
CA GLU A 92 -4.61 -8.38 -9.49
C GLU A 92 -6.09 -8.16 -9.76
N ALA A 93 -6.96 -8.61 -8.85
CA ALA A 93 -8.41 -8.40 -8.96
C ALA A 93 -8.81 -6.92 -9.03
N ASN A 94 -7.88 -6.02 -8.68
CA ASN A 94 -8.08 -4.58 -8.65
C ASN A 94 -7.17 -3.81 -9.63
N GLY A 95 -6.52 -4.53 -10.56
CA GLY A 95 -5.67 -3.92 -11.59
C GLY A 95 -4.38 -3.31 -11.03
N LEU A 96 -3.93 -3.78 -9.87
CA LEU A 96 -2.67 -3.39 -9.24
C LEU A 96 -1.61 -4.47 -9.44
N ALA A 97 -0.36 -4.05 -9.57
CA ALA A 97 0.79 -4.94 -9.51
C ALA A 97 1.32 -5.00 -8.09
N LEU A 98 1.51 -6.22 -7.56
CA LEU A 98 2.21 -6.42 -6.29
C LEU A 98 3.72 -6.19 -6.47
N ILE A 99 4.30 -5.32 -5.65
CA ILE A 99 5.77 -5.15 -5.55
C ILE A 99 6.30 -5.92 -4.36
N GLU A 100 5.63 -5.80 -3.21
CA GLU A 100 6.08 -6.35 -1.93
C GLU A 100 4.90 -6.58 -0.97
N THR A 101 4.97 -7.64 -0.17
CA THR A 101 4.14 -7.90 1.01
C THR A 101 4.99 -8.59 2.07
N GLU A 102 5.06 -7.98 3.24
CA GLU A 102 5.81 -8.49 4.39
C GLU A 102 5.01 -8.35 5.68
N LEU A 103 5.24 -9.26 6.62
CA LEU A 103 4.88 -9.02 8.01
C LEU A 103 5.81 -7.97 8.59
N ALA A 104 5.24 -6.97 9.26
CA ALA A 104 6.00 -5.86 9.80
C ALA A 104 5.53 -5.51 11.20
N GLN A 105 6.30 -4.65 11.85
CA GLN A 105 5.94 -4.07 13.15
C GLN A 105 5.98 -2.56 13.02
N LEU A 106 4.81 -1.93 13.15
CA LEU A 106 4.75 -0.50 13.31
C LEU A 106 4.86 -0.21 14.81
N THR A 107 6.08 0.15 15.24
CA THR A 107 6.43 0.24 16.67
C THR A 107 6.26 -1.11 17.39
N THR A 108 5.18 -1.30 18.15
CA THR A 108 4.83 -2.53 18.87
C THR A 108 3.59 -3.22 18.30
N LEU A 109 2.96 -2.62 17.28
CA LEU A 109 1.76 -3.14 16.66
C LEU A 109 2.12 -4.03 15.48
N ARG A 110 1.58 -5.25 15.48
CA ARG A 110 1.69 -6.14 14.31
C ARG A 110 0.97 -5.50 13.13
N ALA A 111 1.65 -5.45 12.01
CA ALA A 111 1.15 -4.88 10.78
C ALA A 111 1.44 -5.80 9.59
N VAL A 112 0.67 -5.63 8.53
CA VAL A 112 1.06 -6.11 7.20
C VAL A 112 1.53 -4.92 6.39
N ARG A 113 2.77 -4.98 5.91
CA ARG A 113 3.35 -3.99 5.00
C ARG A 113 3.12 -4.44 3.57
N THR A 114 2.56 -3.57 2.76
CA THR A 114 2.32 -3.82 1.34
C THR A 114 2.85 -2.69 0.49
N LEU A 115 3.33 -3.01 -0.70
CA LEU A 115 3.72 -2.04 -1.73
C LEU A 115 3.13 -2.47 -3.07
N PHE A 116 2.36 -1.58 -3.67
CA PHE A 116 1.69 -1.79 -4.95
C PHE A 116 2.11 -0.75 -5.96
N LYS A 117 1.95 -1.13 -7.23
CA LYS A 117 2.05 -0.23 -8.38
C LYS A 117 0.72 -0.20 -9.11
N ALA A 118 0.26 1.00 -9.45
CA ALA A 118 -0.97 1.23 -10.20
C ALA A 118 -0.65 1.96 -11.51
N ARG A 119 -1.38 1.63 -12.58
CA ARG A 119 -1.35 2.42 -13.81
C ARG A 119 -2.20 3.68 -13.63
N MET A 120 -1.65 4.83 -14.02
CA MET A 120 -2.41 6.07 -14.08
C MET A 120 -3.12 6.15 -15.43
N ASN A 121 -4.46 6.23 -15.42
CA ASN A 121 -5.25 6.20 -16.65
C ASN A 121 -5.32 7.56 -17.35
N GLN A 122 -5.18 8.67 -16.62
CA GLN A 122 -5.29 10.03 -17.14
C GLN A 122 -3.96 10.63 -17.59
N ILE A 123 -2.86 10.16 -17.00
CA ILE A 123 -1.48 10.56 -17.31
C ILE A 123 -0.71 9.26 -17.51
N ARG A 124 0.04 9.12 -18.60
CA ARG A 124 0.91 7.94 -18.77
C ARG A 124 1.93 7.92 -17.63
N GLY A 125 1.92 6.87 -16.81
CA GLY A 125 2.86 6.69 -15.70
C GLY A 125 2.30 5.77 -14.61
N PHE A 126 3.03 5.70 -13.51
CA PHE A 126 2.70 4.87 -12.36
C PHE A 126 2.45 5.69 -11.09
N ALA A 127 1.46 5.23 -10.32
CA ALA A 127 1.31 5.57 -8.92
C ALA A 127 1.84 4.42 -8.06
N LEU A 128 2.63 4.75 -7.05
CA LEU A 128 3.29 3.81 -6.15
C LEU A 128 2.70 4.01 -4.77
N ILE A 129 2.22 2.92 -4.19
CA ILE A 129 1.37 2.95 -3.01
C ILE A 129 1.92 1.97 -1.97
N GLY A 130 2.47 2.51 -0.90
CA GLY A 130 2.92 1.76 0.26
C GLY A 130 1.92 1.86 1.39
N ALA A 131 1.74 0.81 2.19
CA ALA A 131 0.87 0.86 3.36
C ALA A 131 1.30 -0.06 4.48
N TYR A 132 1.00 0.35 5.72
CA TYR A 132 0.89 -0.52 6.88
C TYR A 132 -0.59 -0.72 7.21
N THR A 133 -1.03 -1.97 7.18
CA THR A 133 -2.36 -2.37 7.66
C THR A 133 -2.23 -2.88 9.09
N LEU A 134 -2.97 -2.27 10.01
CA LEU A 134 -3.06 -2.61 11.43
C LEU A 134 -4.42 -3.26 11.69
N PRO A 135 -4.52 -4.60 11.65
CA PRO A 135 -5.78 -5.30 11.83
C PRO A 135 -6.06 -5.57 13.32
N PHE A 136 -7.27 -5.26 13.75
CA PHE A 136 -7.81 -5.54 15.08
C PHE A 136 -9.07 -6.42 14.96
N ALA A 137 -9.58 -6.91 16.09
CA ALA A 137 -10.67 -7.89 16.10
C ALA A 137 -11.94 -7.41 15.37
N ASP A 138 -12.28 -6.12 15.44
CA ASP A 138 -13.52 -5.54 14.91
C ASP A 138 -13.31 -4.36 13.95
N ARG A 139 -12.06 -3.96 13.71
CA ARG A 139 -11.69 -2.76 12.94
C ARG A 139 -10.28 -2.87 12.35
N SER A 140 -9.93 -1.94 11.48
CA SER A 140 -8.55 -1.79 11.00
C SER A 140 -8.18 -0.34 10.76
N TYR A 141 -6.88 -0.07 10.89
CA TYR A 141 -6.27 1.17 10.45
C TYR A 141 -5.31 0.90 9.30
N VAL A 142 -5.27 1.80 8.32
CA VAL A 142 -4.32 1.72 7.20
C VAL A 142 -3.59 3.04 7.07
N ILE A 143 -2.30 3.03 7.38
CA ILE A 143 -1.40 4.16 7.17
C ILE A 143 -0.76 3.96 5.81
N LYS A 144 -1.20 4.74 4.83
CA LYS A 144 -0.84 4.64 3.42
C LYS A 144 0.00 5.84 3.02
N VAL A 145 1.05 5.61 2.25
CA VAL A 145 1.83 6.64 1.54
C VAL A 145 1.74 6.40 0.04
N GLU A 146 1.58 7.48 -0.71
CA GLU A 146 1.42 7.43 -2.16
C GLU A 146 2.28 8.50 -2.82
N SER A 147 3.01 8.09 -3.85
CA SER A 147 3.76 8.97 -4.72
C SER A 147 3.48 8.60 -6.17
N MET A 148 3.40 9.60 -7.04
CA MET A 148 3.05 9.43 -8.45
C MET A 148 4.18 9.95 -9.33
N GLU A 149 4.39 9.33 -10.47
CA GLU A 149 5.26 9.90 -11.49
C GLU A 149 4.69 11.24 -11.96
N GLN A 150 5.57 12.24 -12.06
CA GLN A 150 5.23 13.58 -12.53
C GLN A 150 6.20 13.97 -13.65
N GLY A 151 5.69 14.71 -14.65
CA GLY A 151 6.51 15.14 -15.79
C GLY A 151 6.86 13.99 -16.73
N VAL A 152 8.16 13.75 -16.93
CA VAL A 152 8.66 12.67 -17.80
C VAL A 152 8.56 11.34 -17.06
N THR A 153 7.67 10.47 -17.53
CA THR A 153 7.39 9.16 -16.92
C THR A 153 8.15 8.03 -17.61
N GLY A 154 8.35 6.91 -16.92
CA GLY A 154 9.06 5.74 -17.45
C GLY A 154 10.59 5.90 -17.54
N MET A 155 11.15 6.97 -16.94
CA MET A 155 12.59 7.24 -17.02
C MET A 155 13.42 6.16 -16.31
N ARG A 156 12.95 5.72 -15.13
CA ARG A 156 13.62 4.65 -14.38
C ARG A 156 13.61 3.36 -15.17
N GLU A 157 12.46 3.00 -15.76
CA GLU A 157 12.30 1.82 -16.60
C GLU A 157 13.22 1.88 -17.82
N ALA A 158 13.26 3.02 -18.53
CA ALA A 158 14.09 3.19 -19.72
C ALA A 158 15.58 3.05 -19.42
N VAL A 159 16.05 3.67 -18.34
CA VAL A 159 17.47 3.58 -17.93
C VAL A 159 17.83 2.17 -17.48
N VAL A 160 16.99 1.52 -16.65
CA VAL A 160 17.25 0.14 -16.22
C VAL A 160 17.27 -0.82 -17.41
N MET A 161 16.35 -0.65 -18.35
CA MET A 161 16.32 -1.44 -19.58
C MET A 161 17.60 -1.24 -20.41
N ALA A 162 18.08 0.00 -20.55
CA ALA A 162 19.34 0.28 -21.23
C ALA A 162 20.55 -0.37 -20.53
N LEU A 163 20.57 -0.37 -19.19
CA LEU A 163 21.63 -1.01 -18.39
C LEU A 163 21.64 -2.53 -18.51
N MET A 164 20.46 -3.15 -18.65
CA MET A 164 20.32 -4.60 -18.79
C MET A 164 20.63 -5.11 -20.21
N GLY A 165 20.77 -4.21 -21.19
CA GLY A 165 20.88 -4.54 -22.60
C GLY A 165 19.52 -4.73 -23.27
N PRO A 166 19.51 -4.89 -24.61
CA PRO A 166 18.27 -4.98 -25.38
C PRO A 166 17.40 -6.14 -24.86
N PRO A 167 16.13 -5.88 -24.48
CA PRO A 167 15.27 -6.93 -23.97
C PRO A 167 14.96 -7.93 -25.10
N GLN A 168 14.85 -9.21 -24.73
CA GLN A 168 14.29 -10.19 -25.63
C GLN A 168 12.78 -9.97 -25.74
N ILE A 169 12.24 -10.06 -26.96
CA ILE A 169 10.83 -9.85 -27.22
C ILE A 169 10.23 -11.17 -27.69
N HIS A 170 9.12 -11.58 -27.09
CA HIS A 170 8.40 -12.75 -27.52
C HIS A 170 7.69 -12.45 -28.85
N GLU A 171 8.11 -13.12 -29.93
CA GLU A 171 7.70 -12.78 -31.32
C GLU A 171 6.18 -12.79 -31.53
N ALA A 172 5.46 -13.70 -30.88
CA ALA A 172 4.01 -13.83 -31.08
C ALA A 172 3.18 -12.85 -30.24
N THR A 173 3.69 -12.37 -29.11
CA THR A 173 2.92 -11.51 -28.18
C THR A 173 3.44 -10.08 -28.10
N GLY A 174 4.68 -9.83 -28.57
CA GLY A 174 5.36 -8.54 -28.42
C GLY A 174 5.79 -8.23 -26.98
N GLU A 175 5.66 -9.19 -26.05
CA GLU A 175 6.00 -8.99 -24.65
C GLU A 175 7.51 -9.07 -24.40
N LEU A 176 7.99 -8.26 -23.46
CA LEU A 176 9.38 -8.30 -23.04
C LEU A 176 9.63 -9.51 -22.12
N ILE A 177 10.45 -10.45 -22.59
CA ILE A 177 10.77 -11.68 -21.86
C ILE A 177 11.58 -11.33 -20.61
N GLY A 178 11.11 -11.77 -19.44
CA GLY A 178 11.77 -11.57 -18.15
C GLY A 178 11.69 -10.15 -17.59
N TRP A 179 11.00 -9.23 -18.27
CA TRP A 179 10.83 -7.86 -17.78
C TRP A 179 9.82 -7.79 -16.63
N GLY A 180 8.62 -8.34 -16.84
CA GLY A 180 7.59 -8.47 -15.82
C GLY A 180 7.70 -9.80 -15.09
N GLN A 181 7.72 -9.79 -13.76
CA GLN A 181 7.79 -10.99 -12.93
C GLN A 181 7.08 -10.79 -11.60
N ASP A 182 6.46 -11.82 -11.07
CA ASP A 182 5.96 -11.80 -9.69
C ASP A 182 7.15 -11.72 -8.69
N PRO A 183 7.02 -10.98 -7.58
CA PRO A 183 8.07 -10.86 -6.58
C PRO A 183 8.45 -12.17 -5.86
N TYR A 184 7.55 -13.16 -5.82
CA TYR A 184 7.68 -14.33 -4.96
C TYR A 184 7.46 -15.67 -5.70
N ASP A 185 6.76 -15.67 -6.83
CA ASP A 185 6.50 -16.87 -7.64
C ASP A 185 6.93 -16.65 -9.10
N PRO A 186 8.13 -17.10 -9.50
CA PRO A 186 8.63 -16.96 -10.87
C PRO A 186 7.75 -17.59 -11.96
N SER A 187 6.85 -18.50 -11.60
CA SER A 187 5.92 -19.16 -12.53
C SER A 187 4.62 -18.38 -12.74
N HIS A 188 4.27 -17.50 -11.80
CA HIS A 188 3.03 -16.74 -11.83
C HIS A 188 3.03 -15.68 -12.93
N ARG A 189 1.89 -15.48 -13.60
CA ARG A 189 1.70 -14.50 -14.66
C ARG A 189 0.37 -13.77 -14.49
N ALA A 190 0.42 -12.45 -14.62
CA ALA A 190 -0.75 -11.57 -14.60
C ALA A 190 -0.62 -10.48 -15.67
N GLU A 191 -1.74 -9.85 -16.03
CA GLU A 191 -1.79 -8.75 -17.02
C GLU A 191 -0.91 -7.56 -16.60
N PHE A 192 -0.79 -7.32 -15.30
CA PHE A 192 0.03 -6.26 -14.75
C PHE A 192 0.83 -6.74 -13.55
N MET A 193 2.16 -6.75 -13.71
CA MET A 193 3.11 -7.18 -12.69
C MET A 193 4.14 -6.07 -12.43
N ARG A 194 4.85 -6.20 -11.31
CA ARG A 194 6.11 -5.47 -11.13
C ARG A 194 7.08 -5.86 -12.26
N ASN A 195 8.04 -4.99 -12.52
CA ASN A 195 9.09 -5.24 -13.50
C ASN A 195 10.48 -5.19 -12.85
N GLN A 196 11.52 -5.46 -13.64
CA GLN A 196 12.91 -5.44 -13.18
C GLN A 196 13.33 -4.08 -12.59
N ALA A 197 12.84 -2.97 -13.16
CA ALA A 197 13.16 -1.64 -12.66
C ALA A 197 12.62 -1.36 -11.26
N ASP A 198 11.60 -2.10 -10.82
CA ASP A 198 11.05 -1.99 -9.46
C ASP A 198 11.98 -2.58 -8.39
N ASP A 199 13.07 -3.27 -8.75
CA ASP A 199 14.02 -3.83 -7.80
C ASP A 199 14.66 -2.73 -6.92
N GLN A 200 14.74 -2.98 -5.61
CA GLN A 200 15.25 -2.05 -4.60
C GLN A 200 16.71 -1.65 -4.85
N LYS A 201 17.51 -2.51 -5.50
CA LYS A 201 18.91 -2.20 -5.84
C LYS A 201 19.08 -0.92 -6.68
N PHE A 202 18.03 -0.49 -7.38
CA PHE A 202 18.05 0.73 -8.19
C PHE A 202 17.67 1.99 -7.41
N ASP A 203 17.12 1.88 -6.19
CA ASP A 203 16.56 3.04 -5.48
C ASP A 203 17.58 4.15 -5.24
N ALA A 204 18.84 3.79 -4.95
CA ALA A 204 19.93 4.76 -4.75
C ALA A 204 20.27 5.56 -6.01
N GLN A 205 20.03 5.00 -7.20
CA GLN A 205 20.26 5.69 -8.49
C GLN A 205 19.08 6.59 -8.87
N PHE A 206 17.91 6.36 -8.29
CA PHE A 206 16.68 7.09 -8.58
C PHE A 206 16.02 7.59 -7.27
N PRO A 207 16.68 8.44 -6.47
CA PRO A 207 16.21 8.80 -5.13
C PRO A 207 14.86 9.54 -5.14
N ASP A 208 14.58 10.29 -6.21
CA ASP A 208 13.35 11.06 -6.39
C ASP A 208 12.23 10.30 -7.11
N HIS A 209 12.54 9.10 -7.62
CA HIS A 209 11.53 8.27 -8.25
C HIS A 209 10.47 7.85 -7.22
N PRO A 210 9.17 7.89 -7.57
CA PRO A 210 8.07 7.59 -6.65
C PRO A 210 8.24 6.31 -5.84
N LEU A 211 8.73 5.23 -6.46
CA LEU A 211 8.99 3.95 -5.77
C LEU A 211 10.05 4.08 -4.66
N SER A 212 11.15 4.77 -4.94
CA SER A 212 12.23 4.99 -3.98
C SER A 212 11.75 5.86 -2.82
N LYS A 213 10.95 6.90 -3.13
CA LYS A 213 10.34 7.77 -2.12
C LYS A 213 9.41 6.97 -1.21
N VAL A 214 8.49 6.19 -1.77
CA VAL A 214 7.55 5.36 -1.02
C VAL A 214 8.26 4.37 -0.10
N ARG A 215 9.29 3.67 -0.58
CA ARG A 215 10.08 2.76 0.27
C ARG A 215 10.76 3.49 1.42
N ARG A 216 11.35 4.66 1.17
CA ARG A 216 11.95 5.49 2.21
C ARG A 216 10.90 5.95 3.24
N TYR A 217 9.72 6.37 2.80
CA TYR A 217 8.63 6.73 3.70
C TYR A 217 8.14 5.55 4.54
N LEU A 218 8.03 4.34 3.96
CA LEU A 218 7.66 3.15 4.71
C LEU A 218 8.66 2.83 5.83
N VAL A 219 9.97 2.92 5.54
CA VAL A 219 11.02 2.71 6.54
C VAL A 219 10.97 3.77 7.64
N GLU A 220 10.79 5.04 7.26
CA GLU A 220 10.64 6.14 8.22
C GLU A 220 9.45 5.90 9.14
N LEU A 221 8.28 5.60 8.56
CA LEU A 221 7.06 5.31 9.31
C LEU A 221 7.24 4.13 10.27
N GLU A 222 7.92 3.06 9.85
CA GLU A 222 8.20 1.89 10.70
C GLU A 222 8.93 2.29 11.99
N SER A 223 9.89 3.21 11.85
CA SER A 223 10.77 3.63 12.94
C SER A 223 10.23 4.78 13.80
N SER A 224 9.30 5.58 13.29
CA SER A 224 8.95 6.87 13.91
C SER A 224 7.49 7.00 14.32
N VAL A 225 6.57 6.23 13.73
CA VAL A 225 5.16 6.35 14.08
C VAL A 225 4.96 5.91 15.52
N GLN A 226 4.15 6.65 16.27
CA GLN A 226 3.68 6.22 17.59
C GLN A 226 2.16 6.21 17.60
N ALA A 227 1.58 5.04 17.90
CA ALA A 227 0.14 4.91 18.07
C ALA A 227 -0.26 5.32 19.49
N ASP A 228 -1.37 6.03 19.66
CA ASP A 228 -1.92 6.38 20.95
C ASP A 228 -2.22 5.13 21.81
N SER A 229 -2.21 5.32 23.14
CA SER A 229 -2.54 4.27 24.11
C SER A 229 -3.88 3.57 23.85
N SER A 230 -4.88 4.29 23.34
CA SER A 230 -6.18 3.71 22.98
C SER A 230 -6.08 2.69 21.84
N ILE A 231 -5.15 2.86 20.91
CA ILE A 231 -4.90 1.92 19.81
C ILE A 231 -4.13 0.70 20.31
N ARG A 232 -3.12 0.92 21.17
CA ARG A 232 -2.30 -0.16 21.75
C ARG A 232 -3.08 -1.14 22.62
N GLY A 233 -4.20 -0.70 23.19
CA GLY A 233 -5.09 -1.53 24.00
C GLY A 233 -6.13 -2.35 23.22
N LEU A 234 -6.22 -2.20 21.90
CA LEU A 234 -7.22 -2.90 21.09
C LEU A 234 -6.92 -4.39 20.99
N GLN A 235 -7.98 -5.20 20.93
CA GLN A 235 -7.86 -6.64 20.75
C GLN A 235 -7.27 -6.96 19.36
N PRO A 236 -6.18 -7.75 19.27
CA PRO A 236 -5.59 -8.12 17.99
C PRO A 236 -6.57 -8.88 17.09
N PHE A 237 -6.41 -8.74 15.77
CA PHE A 237 -7.13 -9.58 14.81
C PHE A 237 -6.73 -11.06 14.95
N SER A 238 -7.72 -11.95 14.88
CA SER A 238 -7.52 -13.39 14.81
C SER A 238 -7.41 -13.84 13.36
N TYR A 239 -6.18 -14.08 12.91
CA TYR A 239 -5.92 -14.63 11.58
C TYR A 239 -6.45 -16.07 11.48
N PRO A 240 -6.87 -16.51 10.28
CA PRO A 240 -7.16 -17.92 10.03
C PRO A 240 -5.99 -18.81 10.45
N ALA A 241 -6.31 -20.00 10.97
CA ALA A 241 -5.32 -21.04 11.20
C ALA A 241 -4.71 -21.47 9.86
N GLN A 242 -3.46 -21.96 9.88
CA GLN A 242 -2.86 -22.57 8.70
C GLN A 242 -3.78 -23.70 8.19
N GLY A 243 -4.19 -23.62 6.92
CA GLY A 243 -4.89 -24.71 6.27
C GLY A 243 -3.92 -25.86 6.03
N HIS A 244 -4.24 -27.04 6.55
CA HIS A 244 -3.50 -28.28 6.28
C HIS A 244 -3.74 -28.78 4.86
#